data_AF-A0A523FYM7-F1
#
_entry.id   AF-A0A523FYM7-F1
#
_cell.length_a   1.000
_cell.length_b   1.000
_cell.length_c   1.000
_cell.angle_alpha   90.00
_cell.angle_beta   90.00
_cell.angle_gamma   90.00
#
_symmetry.space_group_name_H-M   'P 1'
#
loop_
_entity.id
_entity.type
_entity.pdbx_description
1 polymer ?
#
loop_
_entity_poly.entity_id
_entity_poly.type
_entity_poly.pdbx_seq_one_letter_code
_entity_poly.pdbx_strand_id
1 'polypeptide(L)'
;MVGFENEKEGLEKLDAKVVAISTDPIEDAQKVADEVSFPVAHGATKADGDAVGAWWGERRGIIQPSEFIIGPDGNVMTSSYSSGPLARMDGADVVRWLTRRESRA
;
A
#
# COMPACT_ATOMS: atom_id res chain seq x y z
N MET A 1 1.41 5.85 -6.05
CA MET A 1 -0.01 5.51 -5.81
C MET A 1 -0.79 5.42 -7.12
N VAL A 2 -0.65 6.38 -8.05
CA VAL A 2 -1.30 6.33 -9.39
C VAL A 2 -1.08 5.00 -10.15
N GLY A 3 0.06 4.32 -9.97
CA GLY A 3 0.26 2.98 -10.55
C GLY A 3 -0.81 1.95 -10.15
N PHE A 4 -1.37 2.03 -8.93
CA PHE A 4 -2.50 1.19 -8.50
C PHE A 4 -3.83 1.70 -9.07
N GLU A 5 -4.01 3.02 -9.22
CA GLU A 5 -5.20 3.60 -9.85
C GLU A 5 -5.34 3.17 -11.31
N ASN A 6 -4.23 3.10 -12.05
CA ASN A 6 -4.21 2.60 -13.42
C ASN A 6 -4.68 1.15 -13.55
N GLU A 7 -4.55 0.37 -12.47
CA GLU A 7 -4.89 -1.06 -12.41
C GLU A 7 -6.23 -1.32 -11.69
N LYS A 8 -7.01 -0.28 -11.41
CA LYS A 8 -8.26 -0.40 -10.63
C LYS A 8 -9.23 -1.42 -11.20
N GLU A 9 -9.40 -1.48 -12.53
CA GLU A 9 -10.31 -2.46 -13.13
C GLU A 9 -9.86 -3.89 -12.91
N GLY A 10 -8.54 -4.13 -12.86
CA GLY A 10 -7.96 -5.43 -12.56
C GLY A 10 -8.18 -5.82 -11.09
N LEU A 11 -7.97 -4.86 -10.19
CA LEU A 11 -8.20 -5.02 -8.76
C LEU A 11 -9.69 -5.26 -8.44
N GLU A 12 -10.60 -4.50 -9.05
CA GLU A 12 -12.05 -4.65 -8.90
C GLU A 12 -12.56 -6.03 -9.35
N LYS A 13 -12.05 -6.55 -10.48
CA LYS A 13 -12.39 -7.91 -10.96
C LYS A 13 -11.97 -9.00 -9.99
N LEU A 14 -10.98 -8.74 -9.14
CA LEU A 14 -10.45 -9.64 -8.13
C LEU A 14 -11.05 -9.38 -6.73
N ASP A 15 -12.01 -8.46 -6.60
CA ASP A 15 -12.53 -7.95 -5.32
C ASP A 15 -11.42 -7.47 -4.37
N ALA A 16 -10.32 -6.96 -4.94
CA ALA A 16 -9.17 -6.46 -4.19
C ALA A 16 -9.32 -4.95 -3.97
N LYS A 17 -9.06 -4.51 -2.73
CA LYS A 17 -9.15 -3.10 -2.33
C LYS A 17 -7.77 -2.59 -1.97
N VAL A 18 -7.52 -1.31 -2.28
CA VAL A 18 -6.29 -0.61 -1.92
C VAL A 18 -6.62 0.39 -0.81
N VAL A 19 -5.72 0.51 0.16
CA VAL A 19 -5.72 1.59 1.15
C VAL A 19 -4.28 2.05 1.33
N ALA A 20 -4.11 3.35 1.56
CA ALA A 20 -2.79 3.93 1.78
C ALA A 20 -2.80 4.81 3.03
N ILE A 21 -1.67 4.90 3.70
CA ILE A 21 -1.48 5.80 4.84
C ILE A 21 -0.03 6.28 4.88
N SER A 22 0.18 7.53 5.25
CA SER A 22 1.51 8.09 5.50
C SER A 22 1.50 8.94 6.78
N THR A 23 2.69 9.41 7.17
CA THR A 23 2.88 10.37 8.26
C THR A 23 2.49 11.79 7.87
N ASP A 24 2.08 12.02 6.62
CA ASP A 24 1.82 13.36 6.08
C ASP A 24 0.60 13.99 6.78
N PRO A 25 0.56 15.34 6.89
CA PRO A 25 -0.63 16.04 7.32
C PRO A 25 -1.76 15.90 6.28
N ILE A 26 -3.00 16.16 6.72
CA ILE A 26 -4.19 16.03 5.87
C ILE A 26 -4.10 16.82 4.56
N GLU A 27 -3.49 18.00 4.58
CA GLU A 27 -3.34 18.87 3.41
C GLU A 27 -2.48 18.23 2.30
N ASP A 28 -1.45 17.48 2.68
CA ASP A 28 -0.56 16.80 1.74
C ASP A 28 -1.14 15.46 1.29
N ALA A 29 -1.77 14.72 2.22
CA ALA A 29 -2.47 13.49 1.88
C ALA A 29 -3.64 13.73 0.91
N GLN A 30 -4.36 14.86 1.05
CA GLN A 30 -5.47 15.22 0.17
C GLN A 30 -5.01 15.37 -1.28
N LYS A 31 -3.84 15.96 -1.54
CA LYS A 31 -3.29 16.10 -2.90
C LYS A 31 -3.11 14.74 -3.57
N VAL A 32 -2.69 13.72 -2.81
CA VAL A 32 -2.57 12.35 -3.31
C VAL A 32 -3.94 11.69 -3.47
N ALA A 33 -4.85 11.92 -2.52
CA ALA A 33 -6.22 11.41 -2.56
C ALA A 33 -6.99 11.91 -3.79
N ASP A 34 -6.74 13.14 -4.24
CA ASP A 34 -7.38 13.72 -5.43
C ASP A 34 -6.94 13.03 -6.75
N GLU A 35 -5.83 12.28 -6.73
CA GLU A 35 -5.29 11.57 -7.90
C GLU A 35 -5.73 10.09 -7.98
N VAL A 36 -6.40 9.56 -6.95
CA VAL A 36 -6.72 8.13 -6.84
C VAL A 36 -8.16 7.90 -6.34
N SER A 37 -8.73 6.76 -6.68
CA SER A 37 -10.10 6.39 -6.31
C SER A 37 -10.20 5.67 -4.96
N PHE A 38 -9.08 5.26 -4.39
CA PHE A 38 -9.03 4.51 -3.13
C PHE A 38 -8.69 5.40 -1.92
N PRO A 39 -9.05 4.98 -0.69
CA PRO A 39 -8.78 5.76 0.51
C PRO A 39 -7.29 6.01 0.76
N VAL A 40 -6.96 7.27 1.04
CA VAL A 40 -5.64 7.72 1.50
C VAL A 40 -5.81 8.35 2.88
N ALA A 41 -5.38 7.63 3.92
CA ALA A 41 -5.33 8.12 5.28
C ALA A 41 -4.05 8.94 5.53
N HIS A 42 -4.06 9.71 6.62
CA HIS A 42 -3.01 10.67 6.95
C HIS A 42 -2.66 10.60 8.44
N GLY A 43 -1.55 11.25 8.82
CA GLY A 43 -1.18 11.41 10.22
C GLY A 43 -0.82 10.13 10.96
N ALA A 44 -0.33 9.09 10.25
CA ALA A 44 0.24 7.93 10.91
C ALA A 44 1.39 8.35 11.84
N THR A 45 1.47 7.68 12.96
CA THR A 45 2.49 7.90 13.99
C THR A 45 3.62 6.89 13.85
N LYS A 46 4.74 7.16 14.53
CA LYS A 46 5.80 6.15 14.66
C LYS A 46 5.28 4.85 15.30
N ALA A 47 4.36 4.94 16.25
CA ALA A 47 3.76 3.77 16.88
C ALA A 47 2.97 2.90 15.89
N ASP A 48 2.29 3.53 14.92
CA ASP A 48 1.60 2.79 13.85
C ASP A 48 2.60 2.07 12.94
N GLY A 49 3.72 2.71 12.61
CA GLY A 49 4.83 2.08 11.89
C GLY A 49 5.44 0.91 12.67
N ASP A 50 5.70 1.10 13.96
CA ASP A 50 6.25 0.06 14.84
C ASP A 50 5.30 -1.14 14.96
N ALA A 51 3.97 -0.91 14.96
CA ALA A 51 2.96 -1.97 15.03
C ALA A 51 2.99 -2.91 13.81
N VAL A 52 3.47 -2.45 12.66
CA VAL A 52 3.62 -3.26 11.44
C VAL A 52 5.09 -3.61 11.14
N GLY A 53 6.00 -3.30 12.07
CA GLY A 53 7.44 -3.56 11.90
C GLY A 53 8.11 -2.72 10.82
N ALA A 54 7.53 -1.58 10.45
CA ALA A 54 8.09 -0.69 9.44
C ALA A 54 9.38 -0.02 9.94
N TRP A 55 10.32 0.23 9.03
CA TRP A 55 11.51 1.00 9.38
C TRP A 55 11.19 2.48 9.50
N TRP A 56 11.79 3.14 10.51
CA TRP A 56 11.62 4.56 10.73
C TRP A 56 12.73 5.37 10.05
N GLY A 57 12.35 6.37 9.26
CA GLY A 57 13.26 7.28 8.58
C GLY A 57 13.58 8.51 9.43
N GLU A 58 14.53 8.39 10.38
CA GLU A 58 14.86 9.43 11.37
C GLU A 58 15.02 10.84 10.78
N ARG A 59 15.75 10.98 9.66
CA ARG A 59 16.01 12.28 9.03
C ARG A 59 14.73 13.00 8.57
N ARG A 60 13.70 12.25 8.15
CA ARG A 60 12.47 12.80 7.55
C ARG A 60 11.25 12.64 8.47
N GLY A 61 11.37 11.86 9.55
CA GLY A 61 10.24 11.54 10.42
C GLY A 61 9.14 10.76 9.71
N ILE A 62 9.51 9.82 8.83
CA ILE A 62 8.56 9.05 8.01
C ILE A 62 8.62 7.57 8.32
N ILE A 63 7.49 6.90 8.09
CA ILE A 63 7.44 5.45 7.93
C ILE A 63 8.03 5.12 6.55
N GLN A 64 9.04 4.23 6.52
CA GLN A 64 9.58 3.74 5.25
C GLN A 64 8.56 2.82 4.56
N PRO A 65 8.60 2.70 3.22
CA PRO A 65 7.62 1.90 2.48
C PRO A 65 7.49 0.48 3.06
N SER A 66 6.26 0.16 3.45
CA SER A 66 5.86 -1.13 4.01
C SER A 66 4.52 -1.49 3.39
N GLU A 67 4.50 -2.51 2.55
CA GLU A 67 3.36 -2.85 1.69
C GLU A 67 2.94 -4.30 1.94
N PHE A 68 1.63 -4.53 1.99
CA PHE A 68 1.06 -5.82 2.37
C PHE A 68 -0.06 -6.20 1.41
N ILE A 69 -0.12 -7.47 1.03
CA ILE A 69 -1.33 -8.07 0.47
C ILE A 69 -1.96 -8.93 1.57
N ILE A 70 -3.18 -8.59 1.95
CA ILE A 70 -3.93 -9.27 3.02
C ILE A 70 -5.02 -10.12 2.37
N GLY A 71 -5.10 -11.39 2.79
CA GLY A 71 -6.11 -12.33 2.31
C GLY A 71 -7.49 -12.10 2.94
N PRO A 72 -8.54 -12.72 2.40
CA PRO A 72 -9.89 -12.62 2.95
C PRO A 72 -10.03 -13.21 4.36
N ASP A 73 -9.07 -14.04 4.79
CA ASP A 73 -8.94 -14.58 6.15
C ASP A 73 -8.22 -13.64 7.13
N GLY A 74 -7.80 -12.45 6.66
CA GLY A 74 -7.06 -11.47 7.44
C GLY A 74 -5.56 -11.74 7.57
N ASN A 75 -5.04 -12.80 6.94
CA ASN A 75 -3.61 -13.13 7.01
C ASN A 75 -2.81 -12.38 5.94
N VAL A 76 -1.58 -11.98 6.28
CA VAL A 76 -0.64 -11.41 5.31
C VAL A 76 -0.18 -12.50 4.34
N MET A 77 -0.48 -12.34 3.06
CA MET A 77 -0.10 -13.28 2.01
C MET A 77 1.29 -12.98 1.43
N THR A 78 1.66 -11.70 1.36
CA THR A 78 3.00 -11.25 1.02
C THR A 78 3.23 -9.83 1.56
N SER A 79 4.49 -9.49 1.79
CA SER A 79 4.91 -8.18 2.31
C SER A 79 6.19 -7.70 1.63
N SER A 80 6.31 -6.39 1.43
CA SER A 80 7.57 -5.73 1.08
C SER A 80 7.93 -4.70 2.14
N TYR A 81 9.20 -4.66 2.51
CA TYR A 81 9.78 -3.63 3.35
C TYR A 81 10.98 -3.05 2.61
N SER A 82 11.03 -1.74 2.47
CA SER A 82 12.14 -1.09 1.79
C SER A 82 12.57 0.19 2.48
N SER A 83 13.76 0.67 2.13
CA SER A 83 14.26 1.98 2.55
C SER A 83 14.52 2.83 1.32
N GLY A 84 13.97 4.04 1.27
CA GLY A 84 14.15 4.93 0.13
C GLY A 84 13.21 4.63 -1.05
N PRO A 85 13.66 4.83 -2.30
CA PRO A 85 12.76 4.80 -3.47
C PRO A 85 12.57 3.41 -4.10
N LEU A 86 13.35 2.40 -3.71
CA LEU A 86 13.38 1.09 -4.38
C LEU A 86 12.47 0.06 -3.69
N ALA A 87 12.25 -1.06 -4.38
CA ALA A 87 11.60 -2.28 -3.85
C ALA A 87 10.14 -2.09 -3.38
N ARG A 88 9.38 -1.22 -4.06
CA ARG A 88 7.94 -1.09 -3.85
C ARG A 88 7.16 -2.06 -4.72
N MET A 89 5.96 -2.42 -4.29
CA MET A 89 5.04 -3.19 -5.12
C MET A 89 4.59 -2.34 -6.31
N ASP A 90 4.54 -2.97 -7.48
CA ASP A 90 3.93 -2.40 -8.67
C ASP A 90 2.50 -2.91 -8.81
N GLY A 91 1.56 -2.02 -9.17
CA GLY A 91 0.14 -2.36 -9.26
C GLY A 91 -0.14 -3.49 -10.26
N ALA A 92 0.55 -3.48 -11.40
CA ALA A 92 0.34 -4.49 -12.44
C ALA A 92 0.89 -5.85 -12.00
N ASP A 93 2.03 -5.86 -11.31
CA ASP A 93 2.58 -7.08 -10.72
C ASP A 93 1.69 -7.66 -9.62
N VAL A 94 1.04 -6.81 -8.80
CA VAL A 94 0.05 -7.24 -7.79
C VAL A 94 -1.15 -7.91 -8.45
N VAL A 95 -1.77 -7.27 -9.46
CA VAL A 95 -2.92 -7.85 -10.19
C VAL A 95 -2.54 -9.19 -10.84
N ARG A 96 -1.37 -9.25 -11.49
CA ARG A 96 -0.88 -10.47 -12.12
C ARG A 96 -0.63 -11.59 -11.09
N TRP A 97 -0.08 -11.26 -9.93
CA TRP A 97 0.19 -12.22 -8.88
C TRP A 97 -1.11 -12.77 -8.26
N LEU A 98 -2.08 -11.91 -7.97
CA LEU A 98 -3.40 -12.30 -7.46
C LEU A 98 -4.15 -13.19 -8.46
N THR A 99 -4.22 -12.79 -9.73
CA THR A 99 -4.86 -13.58 -10.81
C THR A 99 -4.26 -14.99 -10.90
N ARG A 100 -2.93 -15.11 -10.78
CA ARG A 100 -2.25 -16.40 -10.79
C ARG A 100 -2.57 -17.25 -9.57
N ARG A 101 -2.82 -16.63 -8.42
CA ARG A 101 -3.15 -17.34 -7.17
C ARG A 101 -4.58 -17.87 -7.19
N GLU A 102 -5.54 -17.07 -7.63
CA GLU A 102 -6.95 -17.47 -7.77
C GLU A 102 -7.13 -18.62 -8.76
N SER A 103 -6.38 -18.64 -9.87
CA SER A 103 -6.45 -19.74 -10.85
C SER A 103 -5.88 -21.08 -10.34
N ARG A 104 -5.31 -21.12 -9.13
CA ARG A 104 -4.75 -22.32 -8.49
C ARG A 104 -5.56 -22.79 -7.28
N ALA A 105 -6.54 -22.01 -6.83
CA ALA A 105 -7.48 -22.37 -5.78
C ALA A 105 -8.60 -23.24 -6.35
#